data_AF-A0AA88F0Q6-F1
#
_entry.id   AF-A0AA88F0Q6-F1
#
_cell.length_a   1.000
_cell.length_b   1.000
_cell.length_c   1.000
_cell.angle_alpha   90.00
_cell.angle_beta   90.00
_cell.angle_gamma   90.00
#
_symmetry.space_group_name_H-M   'P 1'
#
loop_
_entity.id
_entity.type
_entity.pdbx_description
1 polymer ?
#
loop_
_entity_poly.entity_id
_entity_poly.type
_entity_poly.pdbx_seq_one_letter_code
_entity_poly.pdbx_strand_id
1 'polypeptide(L)'
;MTRLRKVFAVAPVLIISIFVLAVAAQAFSESRRFSDIVAMARIADDKNGLAPDLLANTVSQLHPVVTEKICRSDIVKAGLRLVLADLDASVAKVTPEAAAARLGFAETYIRHALSCLPANGDVWLRLAMVRSLRNASPLETAVLMNFSQLYGPADANLIRGRFAMWRQFPKETLPQAEAARDADTAVVCGKEGEILRWTLRDVCPQEPAGSVKRSMPLR
;
A
#
# COMPACT_ATOMS: atom_id res chain seq x y z
N MET A 1 -11.74 -38.62 -43.98
CA MET A 1 -11.12 -37.30 -43.74
C MET A 1 -12.01 -36.29 -43.01
N THR A 2 -13.32 -36.22 -43.28
CA THR A 2 -14.27 -35.27 -42.66
C THR A 2 -14.52 -35.46 -41.15
N ARG A 3 -14.53 -36.70 -40.63
CA ARG A 3 -14.66 -36.97 -39.18
C ARG A 3 -13.44 -36.52 -38.37
N LEU A 4 -12.23 -36.75 -38.90
CA LEU A 4 -10.98 -36.38 -38.23
C LEU A 4 -10.87 -34.85 -38.08
N ARG A 5 -11.22 -34.09 -39.13
CA ARG A 5 -11.30 -32.61 -39.09
C ARG A 5 -12.28 -32.08 -38.05
N LYS A 6 -13.44 -32.73 -37.85
CA LYS A 6 -14.41 -32.35 -36.81
C LYS A 6 -13.87 -32.63 -35.40
N VAL A 7 -13.20 -33.76 -35.18
CA VAL A 7 -12.57 -34.07 -33.87
C VAL A 7 -11.46 -33.06 -33.55
N PHE A 8 -10.62 -32.72 -34.53
CA PHE A 8 -9.58 -31.70 -34.37
C PHE A 8 -10.12 -30.28 -34.12
N ALA A 9 -11.36 -29.98 -34.56
CA ALA A 9 -12.00 -28.68 -34.31
C ALA A 9 -12.79 -28.65 -32.99
N VAL A 10 -13.38 -29.78 -32.57
CA VAL A 10 -14.23 -29.86 -31.36
C VAL A 10 -13.41 -30.07 -30.09
N ALA A 11 -12.33 -30.85 -30.15
CA ALA A 11 -11.44 -31.08 -29.02
C ALA A 11 -10.85 -29.78 -28.42
N PRO A 12 -10.29 -28.83 -29.19
CA PRO A 12 -9.77 -27.59 -28.62
C PRO A 12 -10.88 -26.72 -28.01
N VAL A 13 -12.07 -26.70 -28.61
CA VAL A 13 -13.23 -25.98 -28.04
C VAL A 13 -13.61 -26.55 -26.68
N LEU A 14 -13.72 -27.89 -26.57
CA LEU A 14 -14.00 -28.55 -25.29
C LEU A 14 -12.92 -28.29 -24.24
N ILE A 15 -11.63 -28.35 -24.64
CA ILE A 15 -10.52 -28.06 -23.72
C ILE A 15 -10.59 -26.62 -23.21
N ILE A 16 -10.82 -25.65 -24.10
CA ILE A 16 -10.97 -24.25 -23.71
C ILE A 16 -12.19 -24.06 -22.80
N SER A 17 -13.33 -24.66 -23.13
CA SER A 17 -14.55 -24.57 -22.30
C SER A 17 -14.34 -25.16 -20.91
N ILE A 18 -13.69 -26.32 -20.79
CA ILE A 18 -13.36 -26.94 -19.49
C ILE A 18 -12.36 -26.07 -18.72
N PHE A 19 -11.35 -25.52 -19.38
CA PHE A 19 -10.38 -24.63 -18.75
C PHE A 19 -11.05 -23.36 -18.20
N VAL A 20 -11.91 -22.72 -18.99
CA VAL A 20 -12.69 -21.54 -18.55
C VAL A 20 -13.60 -21.89 -17.38
N LEU A 21 -14.30 -23.03 -17.42
CA LEU A 21 -15.14 -23.51 -16.31
C LEU A 21 -14.32 -23.75 -15.04
N ALA A 22 -13.13 -24.34 -15.14
CA ALA A 22 -12.24 -24.58 -14.02
C ALA A 22 -11.76 -23.26 -13.38
N VAL A 23 -11.33 -22.29 -14.20
CA VAL A 23 -10.91 -20.96 -13.74
C VAL A 23 -12.09 -20.22 -13.09
N ALA A 24 -13.29 -20.29 -13.67
CA ALA A 24 -14.49 -19.67 -13.11
C ALA A 24 -14.89 -20.30 -11.77
N ALA A 25 -14.82 -21.62 -11.63
CA ALA A 25 -15.11 -22.33 -10.39
C ALA A 25 -14.13 -21.95 -9.27
N GLN A 26 -12.83 -21.82 -9.59
CA GLN A 26 -11.81 -21.35 -8.65
C GLN A 26 -12.08 -19.91 -8.22
N ALA A 27 -12.32 -19.00 -9.18
CA ALA A 27 -12.62 -17.61 -8.89
C ALA A 27 -13.88 -17.46 -8.01
N PHE A 28 -14.91 -18.29 -8.24
CA PHE A 28 -16.13 -18.30 -7.45
C PHE A 28 -15.91 -18.86 -6.03
N SER A 29 -15.12 -19.93 -5.90
CA SER A 29 -14.73 -20.52 -4.61
C SER A 29 -13.97 -19.52 -3.74
N GLU A 30 -12.95 -18.86 -4.29
CA GLU A 30 -12.19 -17.81 -3.59
C GLU A 30 -13.09 -16.63 -3.21
N SER A 31 -13.98 -16.21 -4.10
CA SER A 31 -14.93 -15.12 -3.84
C SER A 31 -15.82 -15.40 -2.64
N ARG A 32 -16.33 -16.63 -2.51
CA ARG A 32 -17.13 -17.01 -1.35
C ARG A 32 -16.30 -17.09 -0.08
N ARG A 33 -15.13 -17.73 -0.15
CA ARG A 33 -14.27 -17.97 1.01
C ARG A 33 -13.72 -16.67 1.62
N PHE A 34 -13.45 -15.68 0.79
CA PHE A 34 -12.83 -14.41 1.22
C PHE A 34 -13.78 -13.20 1.13
N SER A 35 -15.07 -13.42 0.87
CA SER A 35 -16.09 -12.36 0.84
C SER A 35 -16.11 -11.58 2.16
N ASP A 36 -16.04 -12.30 3.27
CA ASP A 36 -16.07 -11.71 4.60
C ASP A 36 -14.86 -10.80 4.84
N ILE A 37 -13.67 -11.18 4.38
CA ILE A 37 -12.45 -10.36 4.49
C ILE A 37 -12.62 -9.04 3.72
N VAL A 38 -13.15 -9.10 2.50
CA VAL A 38 -13.39 -7.89 1.70
C VAL A 38 -14.47 -7.02 2.32
N ALA A 39 -15.54 -7.62 2.87
CA ALA A 39 -16.61 -6.90 3.55
C ALA A 39 -16.11 -6.24 4.85
N MET A 40 -15.40 -6.99 5.69
CA MET A 40 -14.85 -6.49 6.95
C MET A 40 -13.83 -5.39 6.74
N ALA A 41 -13.00 -5.47 5.69
CA ALA A 41 -12.09 -4.38 5.35
C ALA A 41 -12.82 -3.08 5.01
N ARG A 42 -13.98 -3.15 4.35
CA ARG A 42 -14.81 -1.95 4.10
C ARG A 42 -15.40 -1.39 5.39
N ILE A 43 -15.83 -2.24 6.31
CA ILE A 43 -16.36 -1.82 7.62
C ILE A 43 -15.23 -1.22 8.47
N ALA A 44 -14.01 -1.74 8.37
CA ALA A 44 -12.85 -1.19 9.07
C ALA A 44 -12.52 0.25 8.63
N ASP A 45 -12.80 0.60 7.36
CA ASP A 45 -12.61 1.95 6.82
C ASP A 45 -13.72 2.93 7.25
N ASP A 46 -14.86 2.46 7.78
CA ASP A 46 -15.93 3.33 8.27
C ASP A 46 -15.53 4.04 9.58
N LYS A 47 -16.17 5.17 9.88
CA LYS A 47 -15.82 6.05 11.03
C LYS A 47 -15.79 5.34 12.39
N ASN A 48 -16.52 4.24 12.54
CA ASN A 48 -16.59 3.47 13.78
C ASN A 48 -15.60 2.31 13.83
N GLY A 49 -14.95 1.98 12.71
CA GLY A 49 -14.03 0.87 12.55
C GLY A 49 -14.62 -0.49 12.91
N LEU A 50 -13.75 -1.49 13.02
CA LEU A 50 -14.09 -2.78 13.63
C LEU A 50 -13.78 -2.75 15.13
N ALA A 51 -14.61 -3.44 15.93
CA ALA A 51 -14.28 -3.69 17.32
C ALA A 51 -12.93 -4.45 17.41
N PRO A 52 -12.03 -4.11 18.36
CA PRO A 52 -10.67 -4.65 18.37
C PRO A 52 -10.58 -6.19 18.42
N ASP A 53 -11.49 -6.84 19.13
CA ASP A 53 -11.63 -8.29 19.20
C ASP A 53 -12.06 -8.90 17.86
N LEU A 54 -13.05 -8.28 17.20
CA LEU A 54 -13.50 -8.69 15.88
C LEU A 54 -12.41 -8.48 14.82
N LEU A 55 -11.65 -7.39 14.91
CA LEU A 55 -10.53 -7.09 14.04
C LEU A 55 -9.41 -8.13 14.19
N ALA A 56 -8.97 -8.42 15.43
CA ALA A 56 -7.95 -9.42 15.70
C ALA A 56 -8.37 -10.82 15.21
N ASN A 57 -9.63 -11.20 15.43
CA ASN A 57 -10.19 -12.45 14.92
C ASN A 57 -10.18 -12.48 13.39
N THR A 58 -10.55 -11.38 12.73
CA THR A 58 -10.54 -11.29 11.26
C THR A 58 -9.12 -11.38 10.70
N VAL A 59 -8.14 -10.72 11.32
CA VAL A 59 -6.74 -10.80 10.91
C VAL A 59 -6.19 -12.22 11.04
N SER A 60 -6.59 -12.98 12.06
CA SER A 60 -6.18 -14.39 12.20
C SER A 60 -6.61 -15.26 11.01
N GLN A 61 -7.71 -14.91 10.33
CA GLN A 61 -8.20 -15.61 9.14
C GLN A 61 -7.43 -15.27 7.85
N LEU A 62 -6.43 -14.38 7.90
CA LEU A 62 -5.61 -14.02 6.75
C LEU A 62 -4.43 -14.97 6.49
N HIS A 63 -4.11 -15.88 7.40
CA HIS A 63 -3.03 -16.86 7.21
C HIS A 63 -3.14 -17.64 5.89
N PRO A 64 -4.33 -18.18 5.52
CA PRO A 64 -4.51 -18.88 4.25
C PRO A 64 -4.18 -18.03 3.01
N VAL A 65 -4.40 -16.71 3.05
CA VAL A 65 -4.09 -15.82 1.92
C VAL A 65 -2.60 -15.89 1.59
N VAL A 66 -1.76 -15.94 2.63
CA VAL A 66 -0.30 -16.04 2.50
C VAL A 66 0.13 -17.47 2.16
N THR A 67 -0.34 -18.47 2.93
CA THR A 67 0.14 -19.86 2.79
C THR A 67 -0.30 -20.50 1.47
N GLU A 68 -1.49 -20.18 0.98
CA GLU A 68 -2.03 -20.65 -0.30
C GLU A 68 -1.63 -19.74 -1.48
N LYS A 69 -0.83 -18.69 -1.22
CA LYS A 69 -0.32 -17.74 -2.22
C LYS A 69 -1.43 -17.07 -3.05
N ILE A 70 -2.53 -16.70 -2.41
CA ILE A 70 -3.67 -16.05 -3.07
C ILE A 70 -3.27 -14.64 -3.52
N CYS A 71 -3.35 -14.36 -4.82
CA CYS A 71 -2.94 -13.08 -5.41
C CYS A 71 -4.07 -12.24 -6.00
N ARG A 72 -5.34 -12.53 -5.67
CA ARG A 72 -6.46 -11.69 -6.11
C ARG A 72 -6.36 -10.30 -5.48
N SER A 73 -6.27 -9.27 -6.31
CA SER A 73 -5.89 -7.92 -5.85
C SER A 73 -6.84 -7.32 -4.80
N ASP A 74 -8.13 -7.58 -4.88
CA ASP A 74 -9.12 -7.08 -3.92
C ASP A 74 -8.97 -7.75 -2.56
N ILE A 75 -8.75 -9.07 -2.52
CA ILE A 75 -8.48 -9.84 -1.29
C ILE A 75 -7.19 -9.36 -0.64
N VAL A 76 -6.10 -9.27 -1.41
CA VAL A 76 -4.77 -8.86 -0.90
C VAL A 76 -4.83 -7.43 -0.35
N LYS A 77 -5.47 -6.50 -1.06
CA LYS A 77 -5.61 -5.12 -0.59
C LYS A 77 -6.53 -5.03 0.64
N ALA A 78 -7.62 -5.80 0.69
CA ALA A 78 -8.51 -5.84 1.85
C ALA A 78 -7.79 -6.39 3.09
N GLY A 79 -7.09 -7.50 2.96
CA GLY A 79 -6.33 -8.07 4.07
C GLY A 79 -5.19 -7.15 4.53
N LEU A 80 -4.51 -6.47 3.60
CA LEU A 80 -3.49 -5.48 3.96
C LEU A 80 -4.08 -4.35 4.81
N ARG A 81 -5.27 -3.82 4.46
CA ARG A 81 -5.95 -2.81 5.28
C ARG A 81 -6.25 -3.31 6.69
N LEU A 82 -6.81 -4.52 6.81
CA LEU A 82 -7.12 -5.13 8.11
C LEU A 82 -5.88 -5.34 8.97
N VAL A 83 -4.79 -5.82 8.38
CA VAL A 83 -3.50 -6.00 9.07
C VAL A 83 -2.96 -4.67 9.60
N LEU A 84 -3.02 -3.61 8.80
CA LEU A 84 -2.57 -2.28 9.23
C LEU A 84 -3.49 -1.69 10.30
N ALA A 85 -4.80 -1.88 10.17
CA ALA A 85 -5.76 -1.46 11.19
C ALA A 85 -5.52 -2.17 12.53
N ASP A 86 -5.19 -3.46 12.53
CA ASP A 86 -4.86 -4.21 13.76
C ASP A 86 -3.56 -3.68 14.39
N LEU A 87 -2.55 -3.36 13.57
CA LEU A 87 -1.34 -2.70 14.07
C LEU A 87 -1.67 -1.37 14.74
N ASP A 88 -2.41 -0.48 14.08
CA ASP A 88 -2.78 0.84 14.60
C ASP A 88 -3.61 0.73 15.90
N ALA A 89 -4.51 -0.25 15.97
CA ALA A 89 -5.32 -0.49 17.17
C ALA A 89 -4.51 -1.05 18.36
N SER A 90 -3.35 -1.66 18.11
CA SER A 90 -2.57 -2.41 19.10
C SER A 90 -1.47 -1.61 19.82
N VAL A 91 -1.07 -0.44 19.29
CA VAL A 91 0.13 0.34 19.71
C VAL A 91 0.24 0.61 21.21
N ALA A 92 -0.87 0.64 21.96
CA ALA A 92 -0.88 0.93 23.40
C ALA A 92 -1.58 -0.13 24.28
N LYS A 93 -2.04 -1.25 23.72
CA LYS A 93 -3.02 -2.13 24.38
C LYS A 93 -2.54 -3.56 24.63
N VAL A 94 -1.33 -3.91 24.21
CA VAL A 94 -0.87 -5.31 24.19
C VAL A 94 0.54 -5.45 24.75
N THR A 95 0.90 -6.66 25.16
CA THR A 95 2.26 -6.96 25.66
C THR A 95 3.29 -6.79 24.55
N PRO A 96 4.56 -6.52 24.88
CA PRO A 96 5.64 -6.40 23.89
C PRO A 96 5.74 -7.60 22.94
N GLU A 97 5.55 -8.82 23.45
CA GLU A 97 5.61 -10.06 22.67
C GLU A 97 4.46 -10.14 21.67
N ALA A 98 3.25 -9.78 22.09
CA ALA A 98 2.08 -9.74 21.23
C ALA A 98 2.18 -8.64 20.17
N ALA A 99 2.82 -7.50 20.49
CA ALA A 99 3.11 -6.45 19.52
C ALA A 99 4.14 -6.93 18.48
N ALA A 100 5.21 -7.61 18.92
CA ALA A 100 6.23 -8.17 18.03
C ALA A 100 5.65 -9.23 17.08
N ALA A 101 4.76 -10.10 17.59
CA ALA A 101 4.08 -11.11 16.76
C ALA A 101 3.19 -10.47 15.68
N ARG A 102 2.42 -9.44 16.03
CA ARG A 102 1.60 -8.68 15.07
C ARG A 102 2.45 -8.00 14.00
N LEU A 103 3.53 -7.32 14.39
CA LEU A 103 4.48 -6.71 13.45
C LEU A 103 5.12 -7.74 12.53
N GLY A 104 5.48 -8.92 13.06
CA GLY A 104 6.03 -10.02 12.27
C GLY A 104 5.04 -10.58 11.24
N PHE A 105 3.77 -10.76 11.63
CA PHE A 105 2.72 -11.15 10.69
C PHE A 105 2.46 -10.08 9.64
N ALA A 106 2.43 -8.80 10.04
CA ALA A 106 2.22 -7.70 9.12
C ALA A 106 3.31 -7.62 8.05
N GLU A 107 4.58 -7.75 8.43
CA GLU A 107 5.67 -7.80 7.45
C GLU A 107 5.52 -9.00 6.50
N THR A 108 5.18 -10.17 7.04
CA THR A 108 4.95 -11.39 6.25
C THR A 108 3.84 -11.18 5.21
N TYR A 109 2.73 -10.60 5.64
CA TYR A 109 1.60 -10.29 4.77
C TYR A 109 1.97 -9.24 3.71
N ILE A 110 2.67 -8.17 4.08
CA ILE A 110 3.09 -7.12 3.13
C ILE A 110 4.05 -7.68 2.08
N ARG A 111 4.98 -8.56 2.46
CA ARG A 111 5.89 -9.22 1.52
C ARG A 111 5.13 -10.12 0.53
N HIS A 112 4.12 -10.85 1.01
CA HIS A 112 3.20 -11.58 0.14
C HIS A 112 2.46 -10.63 -0.80
N ALA A 113 1.92 -9.52 -0.28
CA ALA A 113 1.25 -8.51 -1.08
C ALA A 113 2.15 -7.92 -2.18
N LEU A 114 3.44 -7.67 -1.90
CA LEU A 114 4.42 -7.24 -2.92
C LEU A 114 4.69 -8.31 -3.98
N SER A 115 4.68 -9.59 -3.61
CA SER A 115 4.84 -10.67 -4.58
C SER A 115 3.67 -10.72 -5.59
N CYS A 116 2.46 -10.31 -5.16
CA CYS A 116 1.28 -10.23 -6.02
C CYS A 116 1.13 -8.88 -6.73
N LEU A 117 1.57 -7.78 -6.09
CA LEU A 117 1.37 -6.39 -6.53
C LEU A 117 2.70 -5.60 -6.51
N PRO A 118 3.72 -6.00 -7.28
CA PRO A 118 5.07 -5.43 -7.18
C PRO A 118 5.15 -3.97 -7.62
N ALA A 119 4.23 -3.53 -8.48
CA ALA A 119 4.15 -2.16 -8.98
C ALA A 119 3.13 -1.30 -8.20
N ASN A 120 2.89 -1.61 -6.92
CA ASN A 120 1.98 -0.84 -6.08
C ASN A 120 2.75 -0.01 -5.05
N GLY A 121 2.77 1.32 -5.22
CA GLY A 121 3.51 2.23 -4.35
C GLY A 121 3.02 2.29 -2.90
N ASP A 122 1.75 1.98 -2.63
CA ASP A 122 1.22 1.90 -1.25
C ASP A 122 1.86 0.73 -0.51
N VAL A 123 1.87 -0.46 -1.12
CA VAL A 123 2.44 -1.66 -0.47
C VAL A 123 3.92 -1.47 -0.11
N TRP A 124 4.70 -0.83 -0.98
CA TRP A 124 6.10 -0.47 -0.69
C TRP A 124 6.23 0.50 0.49
N LEU A 125 5.37 1.53 0.55
CA LEU A 125 5.34 2.48 1.65
C LEU A 125 5.01 1.81 2.98
N ARG A 126 3.98 0.94 2.98
CA ARG A 126 3.58 0.18 4.17
C ARG A 126 4.70 -0.74 4.66
N LEU A 127 5.45 -1.36 3.74
CA LEU A 127 6.62 -2.15 4.11
C LEU A 127 7.69 -1.29 4.78
N ALA A 128 7.98 -0.11 4.22
CA ALA A 128 8.95 0.81 4.80
C ALA A 128 8.57 1.21 6.23
N MET A 129 7.30 1.55 6.45
CA MET A 129 6.77 1.90 7.78
C MET A 129 6.91 0.74 8.77
N VAL A 130 6.45 -0.46 8.40
CA VAL A 130 6.52 -1.65 9.28
C VAL A 130 7.96 -2.02 9.60
N ARG A 131 8.86 -1.97 8.62
CA ARG A 131 10.28 -2.28 8.86
C ARG A 131 10.98 -1.22 9.69
N SER A 132 10.63 0.06 9.55
CA SER A 132 11.10 1.13 10.42
C SER A 132 10.67 0.91 11.87
N LEU A 133 9.41 0.50 12.12
CA LEU A 133 8.93 0.11 13.46
C LEU A 133 9.68 -1.10 14.03
N ARG A 134 10.25 -1.95 13.17
CA ARG A 134 11.13 -3.06 13.54
C ARG A 134 12.61 -2.70 13.59
N ASN A 135 12.95 -1.40 13.66
CA ASN A 135 14.32 -0.88 13.72
C ASN A 135 15.18 -1.26 12.48
N ALA A 136 14.58 -1.33 11.29
CA ALA A 136 15.35 -1.45 10.06
C ALA A 136 16.28 -0.25 9.86
N SER A 137 17.38 -0.46 9.13
CA SER A 137 18.34 0.60 8.87
C SER A 137 17.71 1.75 8.06
N PRO A 138 18.12 3.01 8.28
CA PRO A 138 17.65 4.14 7.47
C PRO A 138 17.82 3.93 5.96
N LEU A 139 18.94 3.31 5.55
CA LEU A 139 19.21 2.97 4.15
C LEU A 139 18.15 2.05 3.56
N GLU A 140 17.78 0.99 4.29
CA GLU A 140 16.75 0.07 3.85
C GLU A 140 15.39 0.76 3.72
N THR A 141 15.02 1.59 4.70
CA THR A 141 13.79 2.37 4.65
C THR A 141 13.78 3.31 3.43
N ALA A 142 14.89 3.99 3.12
CA ALA A 142 14.99 4.82 1.92
C ALA A 142 14.79 4.04 0.63
N VAL A 143 15.41 2.86 0.47
CA VAL A 143 15.23 2.03 -0.73
C VAL A 143 13.75 1.67 -0.92
N LEU A 144 13.08 1.24 0.14
CA LEU A 144 11.65 0.87 0.07
C LEU A 144 10.77 2.05 -0.32
N MET A 145 11.09 3.23 0.20
CA MET A 145 10.32 4.41 -0.10
C MET A 145 10.63 5.01 -1.48
N ASN A 146 11.83 4.80 -2.02
CA ASN A 146 12.13 5.07 -3.43
C ASN A 146 11.24 4.23 -4.34
N PHE A 147 11.01 2.95 -4.03
CA PHE A 147 10.05 2.12 -4.76
C PHE A 147 8.60 2.62 -4.61
N SER A 148 8.23 3.11 -3.42
CA SER A 148 6.92 3.76 -3.23
C SER A 148 6.74 4.97 -4.14
N GLN A 149 7.76 5.83 -4.25
CA GLN A 149 7.74 6.99 -5.13
C GLN A 149 7.69 6.57 -6.60
N LEU A 150 8.50 5.59 -7.00
CA LEU A 150 8.56 5.09 -8.37
C LEU A 150 7.20 4.54 -8.85
N TYR A 151 6.51 3.79 -8.01
CA TYR A 151 5.24 3.14 -8.33
C TYR A 151 3.99 3.93 -7.89
N GLY A 152 4.18 5.13 -7.32
CA GLY A 152 3.11 6.01 -6.85
C GLY A 152 3.55 7.46 -6.73
N PRO A 153 4.02 8.10 -7.82
CA PRO A 153 4.70 9.40 -7.74
C PRO A 153 3.75 10.56 -7.47
N ALA A 154 2.49 10.48 -7.92
CA ALA A 154 1.52 11.58 -7.83
C ALA A 154 0.30 11.26 -6.92
N ASP A 155 0.33 10.13 -6.20
CA ASP A 155 -0.75 9.79 -5.28
C ASP A 155 -0.65 10.64 -4.02
N ALA A 156 -1.67 11.45 -3.75
CA ALA A 156 -1.66 12.40 -2.65
C ALA A 156 -1.54 11.74 -1.27
N ASN A 157 -2.12 10.55 -1.07
CA ASN A 157 -2.02 9.83 0.20
C ASN A 157 -0.63 9.23 0.37
N LEU A 158 -0.03 8.71 -0.71
CA LEU A 158 1.34 8.22 -0.67
C LEU A 158 2.35 9.32 -0.43
N ILE A 159 2.19 10.48 -1.06
CA ILE A 159 3.06 11.65 -0.82
C ILE A 159 2.99 12.07 0.65
N ARG A 160 1.79 12.17 1.23
CA ARG A 160 1.64 12.48 2.67
C ARG A 160 2.32 11.44 3.55
N GLY A 161 2.11 10.16 3.29
CA GLY A 161 2.74 9.08 4.04
C GLY A 161 4.27 9.06 3.88
N ARG A 162 4.79 9.37 2.70
CA ARG A 162 6.24 9.52 2.47
C ARG A 162 6.81 10.70 3.24
N PHE A 163 6.15 11.86 3.25
CA PHE A 163 6.61 13.00 4.07
C PHE A 163 6.55 12.75 5.57
N ALA A 164 5.57 11.98 6.06
CA ALA A 164 5.53 11.57 7.47
C ALA A 164 6.77 10.75 7.86
N MET A 165 7.29 9.95 6.94
CA MET A 165 8.53 9.19 7.11
C MET A 165 9.78 10.05 6.85
N TRP A 166 9.80 10.92 5.84
CA TRP A 166 10.94 11.82 5.54
C TRP A 166 11.30 12.72 6.71
N ARG A 167 10.33 13.13 7.52
CA ARG A 167 10.58 13.91 8.74
C ARG A 167 11.43 13.16 9.78
N GLN A 168 11.51 11.84 9.70
CA GLN A 168 12.35 11.02 10.59
C GLN A 168 13.81 10.94 10.13
N PHE A 169 14.10 11.32 8.88
CA PHE A 169 15.43 11.25 8.28
C PHE A 169 15.85 12.64 7.77
N PRO A 170 16.68 13.40 8.54
CA PRO A 170 17.12 14.74 8.16
C PRO A 170 17.75 14.78 6.76
N LYS A 171 17.64 15.92 6.07
CA LYS A 171 17.96 15.98 4.63
C LYS A 171 19.38 15.51 4.28
N GLU A 172 20.31 15.76 5.18
CA GLU A 172 21.75 15.54 5.03
C GLU A 172 22.19 14.13 5.44
N THR A 173 21.31 13.34 6.08
CA THR A 173 21.70 12.04 6.66
C THR A 173 21.47 10.85 5.72
N LEU A 174 20.75 11.05 4.61
CA LEU A 174 20.34 9.96 3.73
C LEU A 174 20.27 10.35 2.23
N PRO A 175 21.42 10.47 1.55
CA PRO A 175 21.48 10.86 0.13
C PRO A 175 20.67 9.95 -0.80
N GLN A 176 20.51 8.67 -0.44
CA GLN A 176 19.77 7.70 -1.25
C GLN A 176 18.28 8.03 -1.35
N ALA A 177 17.71 8.80 -0.42
CA ALA A 177 16.32 9.24 -0.45
C ALA A 177 16.13 10.60 -1.15
N GLU A 178 17.21 11.29 -1.52
CA GLU A 178 17.16 12.67 -2.00
C GLU A 178 16.33 12.80 -3.27
N ALA A 179 16.61 11.97 -4.28
CA ALA A 179 15.89 12.01 -5.55
C ALA A 179 14.37 11.80 -5.39
N ALA A 180 13.96 10.82 -4.58
CA ALA A 180 12.54 10.55 -4.33
C ALA A 180 11.88 11.68 -3.52
N ARG A 181 12.58 12.20 -2.51
CA ARG A 181 12.11 13.33 -1.72
C ARG A 181 11.94 14.59 -2.55
N ASP A 182 12.91 14.90 -3.41
CA ASP A 182 12.86 16.10 -4.24
C ASP A 182 11.77 15.98 -5.32
N ALA A 183 11.54 14.77 -5.85
CA ALA A 183 10.39 14.50 -6.71
C ALA A 183 9.06 14.72 -5.98
N ASP A 184 8.91 14.23 -4.75
CA ASP A 184 7.72 14.49 -3.93
C ASP A 184 7.56 15.98 -3.62
N THR A 185 8.64 16.67 -3.27
CA THR A 185 8.64 18.13 -3.03
C THR A 185 8.22 18.89 -4.29
N ALA A 186 8.70 18.50 -5.47
CA ALA A 186 8.30 19.12 -6.73
C ALA A 186 6.80 18.98 -6.99
N VAL A 187 6.19 17.84 -6.65
CA VAL A 187 4.74 17.65 -6.75
C VAL A 187 3.99 18.56 -5.78
N VAL A 188 4.38 18.58 -4.50
CA VAL A 188 3.72 19.40 -3.46
C VAL A 188 3.83 20.90 -3.76
N CYS A 189 5.00 21.35 -4.22
CA CYS A 189 5.28 22.76 -4.47
C CYS A 189 4.92 23.22 -5.89
N GLY A 190 4.59 22.29 -6.78
CA GLY A 190 4.07 22.57 -8.11
C GLY A 190 2.65 23.14 -8.10
N LYS A 191 2.12 23.45 -9.28
CA LYS A 191 0.76 24.00 -9.45
C LYS A 191 -0.33 23.04 -8.94
N GLU A 192 -0.15 21.75 -9.20
CA GLU A 192 -1.12 20.70 -8.88
C GLU A 192 -1.13 20.30 -7.38
N GLY A 193 -0.13 20.74 -6.61
CA GLY A 193 0.04 20.39 -5.19
C GLY A 193 -0.83 21.19 -4.21
N GLU A 194 -1.81 21.98 -4.67
CA GLU A 194 -2.61 22.86 -3.79
C GLU A 194 -3.27 22.12 -2.64
N ILE A 195 -3.92 20.98 -2.93
CA ILE A 195 -4.58 20.14 -1.92
C ILE A 195 -3.56 19.52 -0.94
N LEU A 196 -2.36 19.21 -1.41
CA LEU A 196 -1.29 18.65 -0.58
C LEU A 196 -0.73 19.69 0.39
N ARG A 197 -0.63 20.95 -0.04
CA ARG A 197 -0.15 22.07 0.78
C ARG A 197 -1.04 22.37 1.99
N TRP A 198 -2.30 21.94 2.02
CA TRP A 198 -3.12 22.06 3.23
C TRP A 198 -2.53 21.29 4.42
N THR A 199 -1.83 20.18 4.16
CA THR A 199 -1.19 19.34 5.20
C THR A 199 0.34 19.40 5.19
N LEU A 200 0.95 19.90 4.10
CA LEU A 200 2.40 19.85 3.85
C LEU A 200 2.98 21.23 3.47
N ARG A 201 2.39 22.32 3.97
CA ARG A 201 2.81 23.69 3.62
C ARG A 201 4.29 23.97 3.96
N ASP A 202 4.77 23.36 5.04
CA ASP A 202 6.13 23.48 5.58
C ASP A 202 7.20 22.85 4.69
N VAL A 203 6.80 22.02 3.71
CA VAL A 203 7.73 21.36 2.78
C VAL A 203 8.28 22.33 1.73
N CYS A 204 7.50 23.34 1.34
CA CYS A 204 7.88 24.24 0.27
C CYS A 204 8.81 25.36 0.78
N PRO A 205 9.80 25.77 -0.02
CA PRO A 205 10.61 26.93 0.29
C PRO A 205 9.69 28.13 0.55
N GLN A 206 9.84 28.75 1.72
CA GLN A 206 9.18 30.03 2.00
C GLN A 206 9.94 31.08 1.20
N GLU A 207 9.27 31.87 0.36
CA GLU A 207 9.88 33.09 -0.17
C GLU A 207 10.32 33.96 1.02
N PRO A 208 11.56 34.47 1.04
CA PRO A 208 11.95 35.43 2.06
C PRO A 208 11.02 36.64 1.97
N ALA A 209 10.47 37.06 3.11
CA ALA A 209 9.43 38.08 3.26
C ALA A 209 9.82 39.52 2.83
N GLY A 210 10.75 39.69 1.90
CA GLY A 210 11.36 40.99 1.54
C GLY A 210 11.44 41.31 0.05
N SER A 211 10.91 40.50 -0.87
CA SER A 211 11.07 40.75 -2.32
C SER A 211 9.90 41.49 -3.00
N VAL A 212 8.91 41.98 -2.26
CA VAL A 212 7.93 42.92 -2.83
C VAL A 212 8.50 44.34 -2.78
N LYS A 213 9.43 44.65 -3.71
CA LYS A 213 9.68 46.05 -4.09
C LYS A 213 8.41 46.56 -4.77
N ARG A 214 7.52 47.20 -3.99
CA ARG A 214 6.52 48.12 -4.56
C ARG A 214 7.30 49.24 -5.24
N SER A 215 7.42 49.19 -6.55
CA SER A 215 7.75 50.34 -7.37
C SER A 215 6.67 51.40 -7.14
N MET A 216 6.99 52.45 -6.38
CA MET A 216 6.20 53.67 -6.37
C MET A 216 6.22 54.27 -7.78
N PRO A 217 5.07 54.64 -8.35
CA PRO A 217 5.07 55.47 -9.56
C PRO A 217 5.51 56.88 -9.16
N LEU A 218 6.59 57.35 -9.78
CA LEU A 218 6.96 58.76 -9.78
C LEU A 218 5.81 59.57 -10.39
N ARG A 219 5.29 60.53 -9.64
CA ARG A 219 4.48 61.64 -10.13
C ARG A 219 5.21 62.94 -9.80
#